data_AF-A0A661I1F6-F1
#
_entry.id   AF-A0A661I1F6-F1
#
_cell.length_a   1.000
_cell.length_b   1.000
_cell.length_c   1.000
_cell.angle_alpha   90.00
_cell.angle_beta   90.00
_cell.angle_gamma   90.00
#
_symmetry.space_group_name_H-M   'P 1'
#
loop_
_entity.id
_entity.type
_entity.pdbx_description
1 polymer ?
#
loop_
_entity_poly.entity_id
_entity_poly.type
_entity_poly.pdbx_seq_one_letter_code
_entity_poly.pdbx_strand_id
1 'polypeptide(L)'
;MTAINLKDARIEFKTSKDIKSLLQEAANSLGVDLSSFLISTATQRAKEIAKAERVLALSKEEWGNFQSMLENDKKPTKALKSLMNMEGFDD
;
A
#
# COMPACT_ATOMS: atom_id res chain seq x y z
N MET A 1 -10.50 17.18 32.61
CA MET A 1 -9.16 16.81 32.12
C MET A 1 -9.27 15.44 31.48
N THR A 2 -9.43 15.39 30.16
CA THR A 2 -9.60 14.16 29.38
C THR A 2 -8.23 13.52 29.18
N ALA A 3 -8.10 12.25 29.57
CA ALA A 3 -6.83 11.55 29.56
C ALA A 3 -6.24 11.45 28.14
N ILE A 4 -4.93 11.65 28.11
CA ILE A 4 -4.02 11.62 26.97
C ILE A 4 -4.19 10.31 26.20
N ASN A 5 -4.22 10.38 24.86
CA ASN A 5 -4.19 9.25 23.94
C ASN A 5 -2.88 8.45 24.12
N LEU A 6 -2.88 7.53 25.09
CA LEU A 6 -1.87 6.52 25.27
C LEU A 6 -2.13 5.45 24.21
N LYS A 7 -1.09 5.03 23.48
CA LYS A 7 -1.12 3.88 22.55
C LYS A 7 -1.86 2.70 23.21
N ASP A 8 -3.15 2.57 22.94
CA ASP A 8 -4.08 1.68 23.64
C ASP A 8 -4.19 0.32 22.93
N ALA A 9 -3.94 0.32 21.63
CA ALA A 9 -3.83 -0.88 20.81
C ALA A 9 -2.55 -1.66 21.14
N ARG A 10 -2.72 -2.92 21.55
CA ARG A 10 -1.63 -3.88 21.81
C ARG A 10 -1.66 -5.00 20.79
N ILE A 11 -0.47 -5.46 20.40
CA ILE A 11 -0.30 -6.63 19.55
C ILE A 11 0.56 -7.64 20.30
N GLU A 12 0.06 -8.87 20.43
CA GLU A 12 0.78 -9.99 21.02
C GLU A 12 1.17 -11.00 19.94
N PHE A 13 2.40 -11.48 20.00
CA PHE A 13 2.92 -12.44 19.04
C PHE A 13 3.38 -13.71 19.76
N LYS A 14 3.02 -14.86 19.22
CA LYS A 14 3.62 -16.15 19.57
C LYS A 14 4.60 -16.54 18.47
N THR A 15 5.78 -17.00 18.86
CA THR A 15 6.83 -17.40 17.92
C THR A 15 7.78 -18.41 18.59
N SER A 16 8.69 -19.00 17.82
CA SER A 16 9.73 -19.89 18.34
C SER A 16 10.88 -19.10 18.99
N LYS A 17 11.68 -19.78 19.82
CA LYS A 17 12.88 -19.19 20.41
C LYS A 17 13.85 -18.70 19.33
N ASP A 18 14.06 -19.50 18.29
CA ASP A 18 15.00 -19.21 17.20
C ASP A 18 14.60 -17.93 16.46
N ILE A 19 13.31 -17.77 16.13
CA ILE A 19 12.81 -16.56 15.48
C ILE A 19 12.95 -15.36 16.41
N LYS A 20 12.64 -15.51 17.70
CA LYS A 20 12.81 -14.42 18.67
C LYS A 20 14.27 -13.97 18.76
N SER A 21 15.22 -14.90 18.80
CA SER A 21 16.66 -14.59 18.83
C SER A 21 17.10 -13.84 17.58
N LEU A 22 16.70 -14.32 16.40
CA LEU A 22 16.99 -13.67 15.12
C LEU A 22 16.48 -12.22 15.08
N LEU A 23 15.23 -12.00 15.49
CA LEU A 23 14.62 -10.67 15.49
C LEU A 23 15.30 -9.74 16.52
N GLN A 24 15.75 -10.30 17.65
CA GLN A 24 16.48 -9.56 18.67
C GLN A 24 17.87 -9.14 18.17
N GLU A 25 18.59 -10.03 17.47
CA GLU A 25 19.89 -9.71 16.86
C GLU A 25 19.76 -8.60 15.81
N ALA A 26 18.72 -8.65 14.97
CA ALA A 26 18.42 -7.60 14.01
C ALA A 26 18.13 -6.25 14.69
N ALA A 27 17.30 -6.26 15.74
CA ALA A 27 16.99 -5.06 16.52
C ALA A 27 18.27 -4.47 17.17
N ASN A 28 19.10 -5.32 17.77
CA ASN A 28 20.38 -4.93 18.37
C ASN A 28 21.34 -4.31 17.34
N SER A 29 21.41 -4.89 16.14
CA SER A 29 22.24 -4.37 15.03
C SER A 29 21.83 -2.96 14.60
N LEU A 30 20.56 -2.60 14.79
CA LEU A 30 20.02 -1.27 14.52
C LEU A 30 19.99 -0.36 15.76
N GLY A 31 20.44 -0.84 16.93
CA GLY A 31 20.46 -0.07 18.17
C GLY A 31 19.07 0.25 18.73
N VAL A 32 18.05 -0.56 18.41
CA VAL A 32 16.66 -0.35 18.85
C VAL A 32 16.17 -1.55 19.66
N ASP A 33 15.14 -1.35 20.48
CA ASP A 33 14.48 -2.46 21.17
C ASP A 33 13.63 -3.31 20.20
N LEU A 34 13.33 -4.54 20.61
CA LEU A 34 12.61 -5.52 19.78
C LEU A 34 11.20 -5.05 19.40
N SER A 35 10.48 -4.38 20.29
CA SER A 35 9.13 -3.89 20.00
C SER A 35 9.17 -2.77 18.97
N SER A 36 10.10 -1.82 19.10
CA SER A 36 10.31 -0.75 18.13
C SER A 36 10.68 -1.31 16.75
N PHE A 37 11.59 -2.29 16.70
CA PHE A 37 11.98 -2.98 15.48
C PHE A 37 10.80 -3.67 14.78
N LEU A 38 9.97 -4.39 15.53
CA LEU A 38 8.82 -5.10 14.97
C LEU A 38 7.77 -4.12 14.43
N ILE A 39 7.45 -3.06 15.18
CA ILE A 39 6.49 -2.05 14.74
C ILE A 39 7.00 -1.32 13.50
N SER A 40 8.27 -0.91 13.44
CA SER A 40 8.81 -0.22 12.27
C SER A 40 8.80 -1.10 11.04
N THR A 41 9.23 -2.36 11.18
CA THR A 41 9.28 -3.33 10.08
C THR A 41 7.89 -3.66 9.56
N ALA A 42 6.94 -3.95 10.45
CA ALA A 42 5.55 -4.22 10.07
C ALA A 42 4.89 -3.01 9.41
N THR A 43 5.12 -1.80 9.95
CA THR A 43 4.57 -0.56 9.41
C THR A 43 5.13 -0.26 8.02
N GLN A 44 6.43 -0.44 7.82
CA GLN A 44 7.05 -0.28 6.50
C GLN A 44 6.42 -1.24 5.50
N ARG A 45 6.34 -2.53 5.84
CA ARG A 45 5.79 -3.53 4.95
C ARG A 45 4.32 -3.29 4.62
N ALA A 46 3.52 -2.89 5.60
CA ALA A 46 2.11 -2.53 5.38
C ALA A 46 1.97 -1.36 4.39
N LYS A 47 2.82 -0.33 4.50
CA LYS A 47 2.83 0.80 3.56
C LYS A 47 3.21 0.39 2.14
N GLU A 48 4.20 -0.50 2.00
CA GLU A 48 4.60 -1.03 0.69
C GLU A 48 3.46 -1.80 0.01
N ILE A 49 2.76 -2.66 0.76
CA ILE A 49 1.61 -3.43 0.24
C ILE A 49 0.48 -2.48 -0.16
N ALA A 50 0.10 -1.55 0.71
CA ALA A 50 -0.97 -0.58 0.42
C ALA A 50 -0.64 0.34 -0.76
N LYS A 51 0.66 0.62 -1.00
CA LYS A 51 1.11 1.38 -2.17
C LYS A 51 1.06 0.53 -3.43
N ALA A 52 1.45 -0.74 -3.37
CA ALA A 52 1.45 -1.64 -4.52
C ALA A 52 0.03 -1.80 -5.11
N GLU A 53 -1.01 -1.78 -4.28
CA GLU A 53 -2.40 -1.82 -4.74
C GLU A 53 -2.85 -0.53 -5.46
N ARG A 54 -2.17 0.60 -5.23
CA ARG A 54 -2.58 1.93 -5.72
C ARG A 54 -1.68 2.50 -6.80
N VAL A 55 -0.56 1.85 -7.09
CA VAL A 55 0.42 2.35 -8.06
C VAL A 55 0.39 1.46 -9.29
N LEU A 56 -0.03 2.05 -10.40
CA LEU A 56 0.18 1.48 -11.73
C LEU A 56 1.64 1.73 -12.13
N ALA A 57 2.45 0.68 -12.07
CA ALA A 57 3.80 0.72 -12.62
C ALA A 57 3.71 0.52 -14.14
N LEU A 58 4.16 1.52 -14.90
CA LEU A 58 4.22 1.45 -16.36
C LEU A 58 5.68 1.26 -16.78
N SER A 59 5.91 0.36 -17.73
CA SER A 59 7.15 0.30 -18.49
C SER A 59 7.35 1.60 -19.27
N LYS A 60 8.55 1.82 -19.80
CA LYS A 60 8.85 3.01 -20.60
C LYS A 60 7.98 3.11 -21.84
N GLU A 61 7.65 1.98 -22.47
CA GLU A 61 6.76 1.93 -23.62
C GLU A 61 5.32 2.27 -23.25
N GLU A 62 4.80 1.63 -22.19
CA GLU A 62 3.45 1.91 -21.68
C GLU A 62 3.30 3.37 -21.22
N TRP A 63 4.34 3.95 -20.62
CA TRP A 63 4.37 5.36 -20.27
C TRP A 63 4.28 6.27 -21.50
N GLY A 64 5.04 5.97 -22.56
CA GLY A 64 4.97 6.73 -23.82
C GLY A 64 3.60 6.65 -24.47
N ASN A 65 3.00 5.46 -24.47
CA ASN A 65 1.63 5.26 -24.95
C ASN A 65 0.62 6.05 -24.11
N PHE A 66 0.70 5.95 -22.78
CA PHE A 66 -0.16 6.69 -21.85
C PHE A 66 -0.05 8.21 -22.06
N GLN A 67 1.16 8.75 -22.17
CA GLN A 67 1.38 10.18 -22.41
C GLN A 67 0.79 10.62 -23.75
N SER A 68 1.00 9.86 -24.83
CA SER A 68 0.43 10.18 -26.14
C SER A 68 -1.10 10.18 -26.15
N MET A 69 -1.72 9.35 -25.31
CA MET A 69 -3.18 9.31 -25.13
C MET A 69 -3.70 10.49 -24.31
N LEU A 70 -2.94 10.98 -23.32
CA LEU A 70 -3.29 12.21 -22.59
C LEU A 70 -3.20 13.46 -23.46
N GLU A 71 -2.19 13.52 -24.34
CA GLU A 71 -1.99 14.65 -25.25
C GLU A 71 -3.00 14.67 -26.41
N ASN A 72 -3.53 13.51 -26.79
CA ASN A 72 -4.50 13.36 -27.86
C ASN A 72 -5.86 12.93 -27.32
N ASP A 73 -6.71 13.90 -26.99
CA ASP A 73 -8.10 13.64 -26.57
C ASP A 73 -8.88 12.92 -27.68
N LYS A 74 -9.07 11.61 -27.51
CA LYS A 74 -9.85 10.78 -28.43
C LYS A 74 -11.32 10.88 -28.05
N LYS A 75 -12.14 11.34 -29.00
CA LYS A 75 -13.59 11.34 -28.82
C LYS A 75 -14.11 9.94 -28.47
N PRO A 76 -15.09 9.82 -27.56
CA PRO A 76 -15.71 8.54 -27.21
C PRO A 76 -16.17 7.77 -28.45
N THR A 77 -15.91 6.47 -28.48
CA THR A 77 -16.33 5.60 -29.57
C THR A 77 -17.85 5.45 -29.61
N LYS A 78 -18.42 5.04 -30.75
CA LYS A 78 -19.86 4.77 -30.87
C LYS A 78 -20.32 3.74 -29.84
N ALA A 79 -19.53 2.68 -29.64
CA ALA A 79 -19.83 1.64 -28.65
C ALA A 79 -19.85 2.19 -27.22
N LEU A 80 -18.87 3.03 -26.83
CA LEU A 80 -18.85 3.65 -25.50
C LEU A 80 -20.06 4.56 -25.29
N LYS A 81 -20.43 5.36 -26.31
CA LYS A 81 -21.64 6.20 -26.25
C LYS A 81 -22.92 5.38 -26.09
N SER A 82 -23.03 4.26 -26.80
CA SER A 82 -24.18 3.36 -26.67
C SER A 82 -24.26 2.73 -25.28
N LEU A 83 -23.14 2.31 -24.71
CA LEU A 83 -23.07 1.75 -23.35
C LEU A 83 -23.52 2.77 -22.29
N MET A 84 -22.99 3.99 -22.33
CA MET A 84 -23.32 5.03 -21.34
C MET A 84 -24.78 5.50 -21.41
N ASN A 85 -25.50 5.20 -22.49
CA ASN A 85 -26.92 5.54 -22.66
C ASN A 85 -27.87 4.37 -22.35
N MET A 86 -27.37 3.24 -21.83
CA MET A 86 -28.19 2.12 -21.40
C MET A 86 -28.83 2.39 -20.03
N GLU A 87 -30.09 2.00 -19.84
CA GLU A 87 -30.74 2.06 -18.53
C GLU A 87 -29.97 1.21 -17.49
N GLY A 88 -29.75 1.78 -16.29
CA GLY A 88 -29.05 1.12 -15.18
C GLY A 88 -27.52 1.23 -15.20
N PHE A 89 -26.92 2.05 -16.06
CA PHE A 89 -25.47 2.30 -16.06
C PHE A 89 -25.00 3.23 -14.92
N ASP A 90 -25.87 4.11 -14.43
CA ASP A 90 -25.59 5.13 -13.40
C ASP A 90 -26.23 4.83 -12.02
N ASP A 91 -26.85 3.65 -11.83
CA ASP A 91 -27.42 3.18 -10.54
C ASP A 91 -26.40 2.38 -9.71
#